data_AF-A0AA94HTS9-F1
#
_entry.id   AF-A0AA94HTS9-F1
#
_cell.length_a   1.000
_cell.length_b   1.000
_cell.length_c   1.000
_cell.angle_alpha   90.00
_cell.angle_beta   90.00
_cell.angle_gamma   90.00
#
_symmetry.space_group_name_H-M   'P 1'
#
loop_
_entity.id
_entity.type
_entity.pdbx_description
1 polymer ?
#
loop_
_entity_poly.entity_id
_entity_poly.type
_entity_poly.pdbx_seq_one_letter_code
_entity_poly.pdbx_strand_id
1 'polypeptide(L)'
;MHGPRGTAEDAVIMTVDQYETLRLIDLEGMTQEACAENMHIARTTVQSIYAEARKKLADALVNGKMLHIEGGEYRLCNGDGAQCGGGGCRRGRNR
;
A
#
# COMPACT_ATOMS: atom_id res chain seq x y z
N MET A 1 -34.62 -12.95 8.11
CA MET A 1 -33.87 -12.83 6.85
C MET A 1 -32.42 -12.55 7.19
N HIS A 2 -31.59 -13.58 7.39
CA HIS A 2 -30.14 -13.37 7.49
C HIS A 2 -29.62 -13.29 6.05
N GLY A 3 -29.16 -12.10 5.64
CA GLY A 3 -28.45 -11.93 4.36
C GLY A 3 -27.21 -12.84 4.31
N PRO A 4 -26.66 -13.09 3.11
CA PRO A 4 -25.49 -13.95 2.97
C PRO A 4 -24.39 -13.38 3.85
N ARG A 5 -23.95 -14.19 4.83
CA ARG A 5 -22.68 -13.97 5.52
C ARG A 5 -21.63 -14.10 4.43
N GLY A 6 -21.06 -12.98 3.98
CA GLY A 6 -19.78 -13.02 3.27
C GLY A 6 -18.81 -13.71 4.22
N THR A 7 -18.52 -14.98 3.98
CA THR A 7 -17.48 -15.68 4.70
C THR A 7 -16.17 -14.99 4.33
N ALA A 8 -15.23 -14.89 5.26
CA ALA A 8 -13.91 -14.29 5.05
C ALA A 8 -13.07 -15.00 3.95
N GLU A 9 -13.66 -15.96 3.25
CA GLU A 9 -13.11 -16.77 2.17
C GLU A 9 -13.14 -16.05 0.81
N ASP A 10 -13.90 -14.95 0.70
CA ASP A 10 -14.01 -14.13 -0.52
C ASP A 10 -13.27 -12.79 -0.41
N ALA A 11 -12.37 -12.63 0.57
CA ALA A 11 -11.58 -11.42 0.73
C ALA A 11 -10.17 -11.60 0.15
N VAL A 12 -9.75 -10.67 -0.70
CA VAL A 12 -8.36 -10.58 -1.16
C VAL A 12 -7.58 -9.72 -0.17
N ILE A 13 -6.65 -10.34 0.54
CA ILE A 13 -5.77 -9.61 1.47
C ILE A 13 -4.56 -9.07 0.72
N MET A 14 -4.38 -7.75 0.74
CA MET A 14 -3.26 -7.03 0.17
C MET A 14 -2.44 -6.38 1.28
N THR A 15 -1.11 -6.47 1.22
CA THR A 15 -0.26 -5.83 2.23
C THR A 15 -0.13 -4.33 1.97
N VAL A 16 0.28 -3.56 2.98
CA VAL A 16 0.55 -2.13 2.82
C VAL A 16 1.64 -1.89 1.76
N ASP A 17 2.70 -2.71 1.71
CA ASP A 17 3.74 -2.61 0.66
C ASP A 17 3.17 -2.79 -0.74
N GLN A 18 2.27 -3.77 -0.93
CA GLN A 18 1.63 -4.04 -2.22
C GLN A 18 0.75 -2.87 -2.66
N TYR A 19 -0.02 -2.32 -1.72
CA TYR A 19 -0.85 -1.15 -1.95
C TYR A 19 -0.01 0.10 -2.26
N GLU A 20 1.06 0.33 -1.52
CA GLU A 20 1.94 1.49 -1.70
C GLU A 20 2.67 1.43 -3.03
N THR A 21 3.12 0.24 -3.45
CA THR A 21 3.74 0.03 -4.76
C THR A 21 2.76 0.34 -5.91
N LEU A 22 1.49 -0.09 -5.80
CA LEU A 22 0.45 0.26 -6.76
C LEU A 22 0.22 1.78 -6.79
N ARG A 23 0.13 2.42 -5.62
CA ARG A 23 -0.07 3.86 -5.55
C ARG A 23 1.10 4.62 -6.19
N LEU A 24 2.34 4.30 -5.85
CA LEU A 24 3.52 5.00 -6.37
C LEU A 24 3.65 4.82 -7.90
N ILE A 25 3.46 3.60 -8.40
CA ILE A 25 3.65 3.30 -9.82
C ILE A 25 2.44 3.72 -10.65
N ASP A 26 1.23 3.27 -10.31
CA ASP A 26 0.03 3.51 -11.13
C ASP A 26 -0.59 4.89 -10.88
N LEU A 27 -0.62 5.39 -9.63
CA LEU A 27 -1.24 6.68 -9.32
C LEU A 27 -0.27 7.85 -9.45
N GLU A 28 0.96 7.71 -8.95
CA GLU A 28 1.98 8.78 -9.01
C GLU A 28 2.85 8.70 -10.28
N GLY A 29 2.74 7.63 -11.08
CA GLY A 29 3.47 7.48 -12.32
C GLY A 29 4.97 7.23 -12.12
N MET A 30 5.39 6.75 -10.94
CA MET A 30 6.79 6.47 -10.66
C MET A 30 7.29 5.25 -11.45
N THR A 31 8.57 5.27 -11.80
CA THR A 31 9.24 4.08 -12.35
C THR A 31 9.46 3.06 -11.24
N GLN A 32 9.63 1.78 -11.61
CA GLN A 32 9.96 0.72 -10.65
C GLN A 32 11.26 1.00 -9.88
N GLU A 33 12.20 1.70 -10.52
CA GLU A 33 13.47 2.09 -9.90
C GLU A 33 13.24 3.16 -8.83
N ALA A 34 12.50 4.23 -9.16
CA ALA A 34 12.15 5.27 -8.18
C ALA A 34 11.32 4.72 -7.01
N CYS A 35 10.40 3.78 -7.28
CA CYS A 35 9.63 3.09 -6.25
C CYS A 35 10.53 2.25 -5.33
N ALA A 36 11.55 1.57 -5.88
CA ALA A 36 12.51 0.78 -5.10
C ALA A 36 13.37 1.66 -4.19
N GLU A 37 13.80 2.82 -4.70
CA GLU A 37 14.49 3.81 -3.89
C GLU A 37 13.59 4.40 -2.79
N ASN A 38 12.32 4.70 -3.11
CA ASN A 38 11.37 5.25 -2.14
C ASN A 38 11.06 4.26 -1.00
N MET A 39 10.81 2.99 -1.37
CA MET A 39 10.52 1.92 -0.42
C MET A 39 11.78 1.33 0.24
N HIS A 40 12.99 1.80 -0.13
CA HIS A 40 14.28 1.31 0.39
C HIS A 40 14.46 -0.22 0.26
N ILE A 41 13.97 -0.80 -0.83
CA ILE A 41 14.05 -2.24 -1.11
C ILE A 41 14.70 -2.51 -2.48
N ALA A 42 15.13 -3.75 -2.70
CA ALA A 42 15.71 -4.14 -3.97
C ALA A 42 14.72 -3.98 -5.14
N ARG A 43 15.21 -3.57 -6.31
CA ARG A 43 14.41 -3.44 -7.54
C ARG A 43 13.64 -4.72 -7.88
N THR A 44 14.27 -5.89 -7.70
CA THR A 44 13.64 -7.21 -7.91
C THR A 44 12.51 -7.50 -6.92
N THR A 45 12.62 -6.97 -5.70
CA THR A 45 11.57 -7.05 -4.67
C THR A 45 10.37 -6.18 -5.07
N VAL A 46 10.58 -4.93 -5.49
CA VAL A 46 9.49 -4.07 -6.00
C VAL A 46 8.78 -4.72 -7.18
N GLN A 47 9.52 -5.31 -8.12
CA GLN A 47 8.92 -6.00 -9.26
C GLN A 47 7.99 -7.14 -8.82
N SER A 48 8.44 -7.94 -7.85
CA SER A 48 7.65 -9.04 -7.30
C SER A 48 6.41 -8.51 -6.57
N ILE A 49 6.58 -7.52 -5.68
CA ILE A 49 5.48 -6.89 -4.93
C ILE A 49 4.45 -6.29 -5.88
N TYR A 50 4.90 -5.55 -6.90
CA TYR A 50 4.04 -4.94 -7.91
C TYR A 50 3.24 -5.99 -8.70
N ALA A 51 3.89 -7.08 -9.12
CA ALA A 51 3.24 -8.15 -9.85
C ALA A 51 2.17 -8.86 -9.00
N GLU A 52 2.47 -9.15 -7.74
CA GLU A 52 1.52 -9.73 -6.79
C GLU A 52 0.36 -8.77 -6.49
N ALA A 53 0.65 -7.49 -6.28
CA ALA A 53 -0.35 -6.46 -6.02
C ALA A 53 -1.34 -6.34 -7.18
N ARG A 54 -0.85 -6.28 -8.43
CA ARG A 54 -1.73 -6.27 -9.61
C ARG A 54 -2.55 -7.54 -9.73
N LYS A 55 -1.99 -8.71 -9.45
CA LYS A 55 -2.73 -9.98 -9.50
C LYS A 55 -3.88 -9.99 -8.49
N LYS A 56 -3.62 -9.57 -7.25
CA LYS A 56 -4.62 -9.45 -6.19
C LYS A 56 -5.70 -8.42 -6.53
N LEU A 57 -5.30 -7.25 -7.03
CA LEU A 57 -6.24 -6.22 -7.46
C LEU A 57 -7.14 -6.71 -8.60
N ALA A 58 -6.56 -7.38 -9.60
CA ALA A 58 -7.32 -7.96 -10.70
C ALA A 58 -8.28 -9.06 -10.22
N ASP A 59 -7.83 -9.94 -9.33
CA ASP A 59 -8.68 -10.98 -8.74
C ASP A 59 -9.86 -10.37 -7.97
N ALA A 60 -9.62 -9.29 -7.23
CA ALA A 60 -10.66 -8.56 -6.51
C ALA A 60 -11.69 -7.93 -7.44
N LEU A 61 -11.22 -7.23 -8.48
CA LEU A 61 -12.10 -6.55 -9.45
C LEU A 61 -12.89 -7.54 -10.32
N VAL A 62 -12.25 -8.62 -10.79
CA VAL A 62 -12.88 -9.59 -11.70
C VAL A 62 -13.87 -10.48 -10.98
N ASN A 63 -13.54 -10.93 -9.77
CA ASN A 63 -14.42 -11.82 -9.00
C ASN A 63 -15.37 -11.08 -8.05
N GLY A 64 -15.27 -9.75 -7.95
CA GLY A 64 -16.10 -8.94 -7.05
C GLY A 64 -15.79 -9.16 -5.56
N LYS A 65 -14.58 -9.61 -5.25
CA LYS A 65 -14.12 -9.91 -3.89
C LYS A 65 -13.85 -8.65 -3.09
N MET A 66 -14.02 -8.71 -1.78
CA MET A 66 -13.63 -7.59 -0.91
C MET A 66 -12.10 -7.48 -0.84
N LEU A 67 -11.56 -6.30 -1.16
CA LEU A 67 -10.13 -6.03 -1.00
C LEU A 67 -9.86 -5.54 0.43
N HIS A 68 -9.15 -6.35 1.22
CA HIS A 68 -8.71 -5.99 2.56
C HIS A 68 -7.24 -5.62 2.54
N ILE A 69 -6.91 -4.42 3.01
CA ILE A 69 -5.51 -3.99 3.14
C ILE A 69 -5.08 -4.27 4.57
N GLU A 70 -4.26 -5.29 4.77
CA GLU A 70 -3.80 -5.73 6.08
C GLU A 70 -2.34 -6.18 6.03
N GLY A 71 -1.61 -5.91 7.13
CA GLY A 71 -0.22 -6.32 7.27
C GLY A 71 0.80 -5.36 6.65
N GLY A 72 2.01 -5.43 7.21
CA GLY A 72 3.13 -4.54 6.95
C GLY A 72 3.72 -4.06 8.28
N GLU A 73 5.05 -4.06 8.40
CA GLU A 73 5.74 -3.40 9.51
C GLU A 73 5.72 -1.88 9.25
N TYR A 74 4.52 -1.29 9.29
CA TYR A 74 4.36 0.13 8.99
C TYR A 74 4.74 0.94 10.23
N ARG A 75 5.81 1.73 10.11
CA ARG A 75 6.20 2.67 11.16
C ARG A 75 5.32 3.90 11.04
N LEU A 76 4.22 3.94 11.80
CA LEU A 76 3.51 5.19 12.07
C LEU A 76 4.49 6.18 12.69
N CYS A 77 4.84 7.23 11.95
CA CYS A 77 5.41 8.42 12.58
C CYS A 77 4.32 9.06 13.44
N ASN A 78 4.32 8.78 14.74
CA ASN A 78 3.39 9.35 15.71
C ASN A 78 3.53 10.88 15.92
N GLY A 79 4.28 11.60 15.07
CA GLY A 79 4.45 13.05 15.18
C GLY A 79 5.27 13.53 16.39
N ASP A 80 5.65 12.63 17.30
CA ASP A 80 6.40 12.91 18.53
C ASP A 80 7.82 12.31 18.46
N GLY A 81 8.66 12.85 17.58
CA GLY A 81 10.05 12.41 17.47
C GLY A 81 10.91 13.35 16.65
N ALA A 82 12.00 13.83 17.27
CA ALA A 82 12.93 14.86 16.81
C ALA A 82 13.78 14.50 15.57
N GLN A 83 13.30 13.61 14.69
CA GLN A 83 14.02 13.16 13.50
C GLN A 83 13.15 13.29 12.24
N CYS A 84 12.64 14.49 11.99
CA CYS A 84 12.17 14.88 10.65
C CYS A 84 13.36 15.38 9.81
N GLY A 85 14.30 14.48 9.52
CA GLY A 85 15.41 14.75 8.61
C GLY A 85 14.98 14.52 7.17
N GLY A 86 14.39 15.52 6.52
CA GLY A 86 14.13 15.48 5.08
C GLY A 86 12.78 16.02 4.65
N GLY A 87 12.57 17.33 4.81
CA GLY A 87 11.68 18.15 3.98
C GLY A 87 10.20 17.80 3.92
N GLY A 88 9.37 18.49 4.72
CA GLY A 88 8.00 18.76 4.27
C GLY A 88 6.84 18.70 5.26
N CYS A 89 7.05 18.70 6.58
CA CYS A 89 5.92 18.84 7.52
C CYS A 89 5.41 20.29 7.57
N ARG A 90 4.59 20.69 6.58
CA ARG A 90 3.83 21.96 6.64
C ARG A 90 2.54 21.78 7.45
N ARG A 91 2.66 21.50 8.75
CA ARG A 91 1.50 21.66 9.65
C ARG A 91 1.42 23.12 10.06
N GLY A 92 0.57 23.84 9.32
CA GLY A 92 0.26 25.24 9.53
C GLY A 92 -0.25 25.51 10.94
N ARG A 93 0.41 26.47 11.58
CA ARG A 93 -0.04 27.16 12.79
C ARG A 93 -1.45 27.68 12.58
N ASN A 94 -2.38 27.38 13.51
CA ASN A 94 -3.49 28.29 13.72
C ASN A 94 -3.47 28.81 15.15
N ARG A 95 -3.75 30.10 15.22
CA ARG A 95 -3.52 31.07 16.29
C ARG A 95 -4.53 30.95 17.42
#